data_AF-A0A965Y4Z7-F1
#
_entry.id   AF-A0A965Y4Z7-F1
#
_cell.length_a   1.000
_cell.length_b   1.000
_cell.length_c   1.000
_cell.angle_alpha   90.00
_cell.angle_beta   90.00
_cell.angle_gamma   90.00
#
_symmetry.space_group_name_H-M   'P 1'
#
loop_
_entity.id
_entity.type
_entity.pdbx_description
1 polymer ?
#
loop_
_entity_poly.entity_id
_entity_poly.type
_entity_poly.pdbx_seq_one_letter_code
_entity_poly.pdbx_strand_id
1 'polypeptide(L)'
;MFQVNEMNRDAMTIRLEGPLPDYPSFAEGIRRAPDRGWTLNRQETELALKNALRYVPGEYHGDLIPEFLEELRTRGRIYAYRFRPEGRIRGLPVNQYSGKCLAGKAFQVMIDNNLDFEVALYPYELVTYGETGQVCQNWL
;
A
#
# COMPACT_ATOMS: atom_id res chain seq x y z
N MET A 1 -12.71 12.19 13.20
CA MET A 1 -12.05 11.06 12.51
C MET A 1 -12.86 9.80 12.64
N PHE A 2 -13.21 9.37 13.87
CA PHE A 2 -14.07 8.19 14.11
C PHE A 2 -15.37 8.17 13.29
N GLN A 3 -16.14 9.28 13.28
CA GLN A 3 -17.38 9.36 12.50
C GLN A 3 -17.18 9.19 10.99
N VAL A 4 -16.07 9.69 10.44
CA VAL A 4 -15.73 9.54 9.01
C VAL A 4 -15.34 8.09 8.71
N ASN A 5 -14.63 7.42 9.62
CA ASN A 5 -14.27 6.01 9.44
C ASN A 5 -15.47 5.08 9.54
N GLU A 6 -16.46 5.38 10.38
CA GLU A 6 -17.72 4.62 10.41
C GLU A 6 -18.50 4.80 9.11
N MET A 7 -18.63 6.04 8.62
CA MET A 7 -19.26 6.29 7.31
C MET A 7 -18.53 5.58 6.16
N ASN A 8 -17.20 5.63 6.14
CA ASN A 8 -16.41 4.92 5.13
C ASN A 8 -16.58 3.41 5.23
N ARG A 9 -16.58 2.87 6.45
CA ARG A 9 -16.82 1.45 6.72
C ARG A 9 -18.18 1.05 6.14
N ASP A 10 -19.23 1.79 6.44
CA ASP A 10 -20.59 1.49 5.99
C ASP A 10 -20.75 1.58 4.47
N ALA A 11 -20.05 2.52 3.83
CA ALA A 11 -20.08 2.68 2.38
C ALA A 11 -19.28 1.61 1.61
N MET A 12 -18.30 0.95 2.24
CA MET A 12 -17.42 -0.01 1.56
C MET A 12 -17.94 -1.45 1.63
N THR A 13 -18.06 -2.08 0.45
CA THR A 13 -18.42 -3.51 0.30
C THR A 13 -17.23 -4.44 0.55
N ILE A 14 -16.01 -3.97 0.29
CA ILE A 14 -14.76 -4.70 0.56
C ILE A 14 -14.07 -3.95 1.69
N ARG A 15 -13.73 -4.67 2.77
CA ARG A 15 -13.18 -4.08 4.00
C ARG A 15 -11.92 -4.85 4.41
N LEU A 16 -11.05 -4.16 5.13
CA LEU A 16 -10.00 -4.84 5.91
C LEU A 16 -10.68 -5.58 7.05
N GLU A 17 -10.65 -6.91 6.98
CA GLU A 17 -11.19 -7.83 7.97
C GLU A 17 -10.07 -8.62 8.64
N GLY A 18 -10.30 -9.03 9.89
CA GLY A 18 -9.32 -9.78 10.67
C GLY A 18 -8.26 -8.89 11.34
N PRO A 19 -7.30 -9.51 12.05
CA PRO A 19 -6.23 -8.79 12.74
C PRO A 19 -5.29 -8.10 11.74
N LEU A 20 -4.53 -7.11 12.22
CA LEU A 20 -3.43 -6.55 11.42
C LEU A 20 -2.48 -7.67 10.97
N PRO A 21 -2.09 -7.72 9.69
CA PRO A 21 -1.07 -8.66 9.24
C PRO A 21 0.27 -8.31 9.90
N ASP A 22 1.17 -9.28 10.01
CA ASP A 22 2.54 -9.03 10.50
C ASP A 22 3.26 -8.02 9.62
N TYR A 23 4.23 -7.31 10.20
CA TYR A 23 5.03 -6.37 9.43
C TYR A 23 5.94 -7.15 8.47
N PRO A 24 5.94 -6.86 7.15
CA PRO A 24 6.60 -7.70 6.18
C PRO A 24 8.12 -7.62 6.27
N SER A 25 8.76 -8.70 5.85
CA SER A 25 10.21 -8.71 5.61
C SER A 25 10.56 -8.18 4.22
N PHE A 26 11.74 -7.57 4.10
CA PHE A 26 12.28 -7.09 2.83
C PHE A 26 13.52 -7.90 2.46
N ALA A 27 13.47 -8.59 1.32
CA ALA A 27 14.60 -9.34 0.80
C ALA A 27 15.77 -8.41 0.46
N GLU A 28 16.97 -8.82 0.88
CA GLU A 28 18.23 -8.12 0.57
C GLU A 28 18.51 -8.10 -0.94
N GLY A 29 19.21 -7.07 -1.41
CA GLY A 29 19.59 -6.91 -2.82
C GLY A 29 18.47 -6.45 -3.75
N ILE A 30 17.22 -6.42 -3.29
CA ILE A 30 16.11 -5.82 -4.04
C ILE A 30 16.14 -4.31 -3.88
N ARG A 31 16.08 -3.60 -5.01
CA ARG A 31 16.13 -2.14 -5.05
C ARG A 31 14.97 -1.51 -4.29
N ARG A 32 15.25 -0.39 -3.63
CA ARG A 32 14.29 0.42 -2.88
C ARG A 32 14.25 1.82 -3.47
N ALA A 33 13.08 2.45 -3.49
CA ALA A 33 13.00 3.84 -3.93
C ALA A 33 13.85 4.73 -3.00
N PRO A 34 14.56 5.73 -3.54
CA PRO A 34 15.30 6.68 -2.72
C PRO A 34 14.34 7.47 -1.84
N ASP A 35 14.84 7.92 -0.68
CA ASP A 35 14.10 8.83 0.18
C ASP A 35 13.75 10.12 -0.59
N ARG A 36 12.47 10.51 -0.51
CA ARG A 36 11.96 11.75 -1.12
C ARG A 36 12.11 12.96 -0.20
N GLY A 37 12.61 12.74 1.01
CA GLY A 37 12.75 13.74 2.06
C GLY A 37 11.42 14.01 2.77
N TRP A 38 11.49 14.25 4.07
CA TRP A 38 10.39 14.81 4.84
C TRP A 38 10.44 16.33 4.80
N THR A 39 9.42 16.96 4.22
CA THR A 39 9.28 18.43 4.21
C THR A 39 7.99 18.93 4.85
N LEU A 40 7.12 18.01 5.28
CA LEU A 40 5.80 18.36 5.81
C LEU A 40 5.90 19.05 7.16
N ASN A 41 5.13 20.12 7.33
CA ASN A 41 4.91 20.71 8.64
C ASN A 41 3.94 19.84 9.47
N ARG A 42 3.80 20.13 10.77
CA ARG A 42 2.95 19.34 11.68
C ARG A 42 1.52 19.15 11.18
N GLN A 43 0.88 20.20 10.66
CA GLN A 43 -0.51 20.14 10.18
C GLN A 43 -0.62 19.28 8.93
N GLU A 44 0.36 19.38 8.01
CA GLU A 44 0.43 18.56 6.81
C GLU A 44 0.71 17.09 7.14
N THR A 45 1.58 16.81 8.11
CA THR A 45 1.82 15.45 8.62
C THR A 45 0.54 14.86 9.21
N GLU A 46 -0.17 15.60 10.05
CA GLU A 46 -1.45 15.15 10.62
C GLU A 46 -2.49 14.88 9.53
N LEU A 47 -2.52 15.69 8.47
CA LEU A 47 -3.40 15.49 7.31
C LEU A 47 -2.99 14.24 6.49
N ALA A 48 -1.70 14.03 6.25
CA ALA A 48 -1.19 12.86 5.54
C ALA A 48 -1.55 11.55 6.28
N LEU A 49 -1.37 11.53 7.60
CA LEU A 49 -1.78 10.40 8.44
C LEU A 49 -3.29 10.18 8.38
N LYS A 50 -4.11 11.23 8.49
CA LYS A 50 -5.57 11.12 8.35
C LYS A 50 -5.99 10.55 7.00
N ASN A 51 -5.31 10.95 5.93
CA ASN A 51 -5.58 10.47 4.58
C ASN A 51 -5.26 8.99 4.39
N ALA A 52 -4.20 8.47 5.00
CA ALA A 52 -3.88 7.04 4.98
C ALA A 52 -4.84 6.24 5.89
N LEU A 53 -5.06 6.73 7.11
CA LEU A 53 -5.84 6.01 8.12
C LEU A 53 -7.35 5.95 7.82
N ARG A 54 -7.87 6.75 6.88
CA ARG A 54 -9.29 6.71 6.49
C ARG A 54 -9.72 5.38 5.85
N TYR A 55 -8.75 4.59 5.40
CA TYR A 55 -8.95 3.26 4.80
C TYR A 55 -8.90 2.13 5.82
N VAL A 56 -8.56 2.40 7.09
CA VAL A 56 -8.32 1.39 8.11
C VAL A 56 -9.29 1.55 9.28
N PRO A 57 -9.81 0.45 9.88
CA PRO A 57 -10.56 0.50 11.12
C PRO A 57 -9.85 1.30 12.23
N GLY A 58 -10.63 2.12 12.94
CA GLY A 58 -10.12 3.03 13.98
C GLY A 58 -9.38 2.34 15.13
N GLU A 59 -9.71 1.06 15.40
CA GLU A 59 -9.03 0.25 16.42
C GLU A 59 -7.55 0.02 16.13
N TYR A 60 -7.14 0.04 14.85
CA TYR A 60 -5.75 -0.16 14.41
C TYR A 60 -4.94 1.13 14.30
N HIS A 61 -5.55 2.29 14.55
CA HIS A 61 -4.87 3.58 14.35
C HIS A 61 -3.71 3.75 15.31
N GLY A 62 -3.83 3.25 16.55
CA GLY A 62 -2.76 3.32 17.55
C GLY A 62 -1.45 2.66 17.09
N ASP A 63 -1.56 1.50 16.43
CA ASP A 63 -0.42 0.72 15.94
C ASP A 63 0.14 1.29 14.63
N LEU A 64 -0.73 1.77 13.74
CA LEU A 64 -0.32 2.22 12.40
C LEU A 64 0.22 3.64 12.34
N ILE A 65 -0.22 4.53 13.25
CA ILE A 65 0.30 5.91 13.30
C ILE A 65 1.85 5.93 13.40
N PRO A 66 2.51 5.23 14.35
CA PRO A 66 3.96 5.27 14.44
C PRO A 66 4.64 4.70 13.20
N GLU A 67 4.08 3.66 12.58
CA GLU A 67 4.61 3.07 11.33
C GLU A 67 4.55 4.05 10.16
N PHE A 68 3.38 4.63 9.91
CA PHE A 68 3.19 5.60 8.82
C PHE A 68 4.02 6.87 9.05
N LEU A 69 4.21 7.25 10.30
CA LEU A 69 5.10 8.36 10.65
C LEU A 69 6.56 8.03 10.31
N GLU A 70 7.03 6.82 10.61
CA GLU A 70 8.39 6.38 10.29
C GLU A 70 8.61 6.28 8.78
N GLU A 71 7.64 5.76 8.03
CA GLU A 71 7.69 5.74 6.57
C GLU A 71 7.78 7.15 5.99
N LEU A 72 6.96 8.10 6.48
CA LEU A 72 7.10 9.49 6.08
C LEU A 72 8.51 10.02 6.37
N ARG A 73 9.09 9.72 7.54
CA ARG A 73 10.40 10.28 7.97
C ARG A 73 11.55 9.76 7.15
N THR A 74 11.51 8.48 6.83
CA THR A 74 12.63 7.77 6.20
C THR A 74 12.48 7.60 4.70
N ARG A 75 11.27 7.77 4.18
CA ARG A 75 10.95 7.60 2.75
C ARG A 75 10.30 8.83 2.12
N GLY A 76 9.85 9.79 2.92
CA GLY A 76 9.07 10.95 2.46
C GLY A 76 7.63 10.62 2.06
N ARG A 77 7.16 9.37 2.28
CA ARG A 77 5.84 8.88 1.84
C ARG A 77 5.31 7.78 2.77
N ILE A 78 3.98 7.67 2.84
CA ILE A 78 3.29 6.52 3.46
C ILE A 78 3.06 5.48 2.37
N TYR A 79 3.81 4.38 2.40
CA TYR A 79 3.60 3.20 1.55
C TYR A 79 2.65 2.19 2.19
N ALA A 80 2.46 2.26 3.51
CA ALA A 80 1.70 1.33 4.32
C ALA A 80 2.21 -0.11 4.16
N TYR A 81 3.53 -0.30 4.34
CA TYR A 81 4.21 -1.56 4.03
C TYR A 81 3.55 -2.78 4.68
N ARG A 82 2.99 -2.63 5.89
CA ARG A 82 2.26 -3.70 6.59
C ARG A 82 1.20 -4.39 5.73
N PHE A 83 0.55 -3.68 4.82
CA PHE A 83 -0.52 -4.22 3.97
C PHE A 83 -0.02 -4.84 2.66
N ARG A 84 1.30 -4.79 2.41
CA ARG A 84 1.90 -5.46 1.26
C ARG A 84 1.81 -6.98 1.44
N PRO A 85 1.30 -7.73 0.44
CA PRO A 85 1.34 -9.19 0.46
C PRO A 85 2.78 -9.73 0.59
N GLU A 86 2.97 -10.73 1.45
CA GLU A 86 4.26 -11.40 1.58
C GLU A 86 4.65 -12.17 0.31
N GLY A 87 5.96 -12.38 0.13
CA GLY A 87 6.50 -13.09 -1.03
C GLY A 87 6.63 -12.22 -2.28
N ARG A 88 6.96 -12.85 -3.42
CA ARG A 88 7.11 -12.17 -4.71
C ARG A 88 5.76 -12.10 -5.42
N ILE A 89 5.41 -10.91 -5.87
CA ILE A 89 4.27 -10.69 -6.76
C ILE A 89 4.76 -10.96 -8.19
N ARG A 90 3.91 -11.59 -9.01
CA ARG A 90 4.14 -11.83 -10.43
C ARG A 90 2.81 -12.09 -11.13
N GLY A 91 2.73 -11.77 -12.41
CA GLY A 91 1.56 -12.12 -13.21
C GLY A 91 1.35 -13.63 -13.28
N LEU A 92 0.17 -14.10 -12.86
CA LEU A 92 -0.23 -15.51 -12.96
C LEU A 92 -1.11 -15.74 -14.20
N PRO A 93 -1.34 -17.00 -14.61
CA PRO A 93 -2.38 -17.32 -15.58
C PRO A 93 -3.74 -16.76 -15.14
N VAL A 94 -4.47 -16.12 -16.07
CA VAL A 94 -5.71 -15.37 -15.77
C VAL A 94 -6.79 -16.19 -15.05
N ASN A 95 -6.77 -17.52 -15.22
CA ASN A 95 -7.71 -18.43 -14.56
C ASN A 95 -7.43 -18.64 -13.06
N GLN A 96 -6.25 -18.26 -12.55
CA GLN A 96 -5.89 -18.32 -11.14
C GLN A 96 -6.43 -17.12 -10.34
N TYR A 97 -6.85 -16.06 -11.02
CA TYR A 97 -7.43 -14.89 -10.37
C TYR A 97 -8.92 -15.07 -10.08
N SER A 98 -9.32 -14.54 -8.93
CA SER A 98 -10.71 -14.46 -8.53
C SER A 98 -11.36 -13.21 -9.14
N GLY A 99 -12.59 -13.34 -9.65
CA GLY A 99 -13.26 -12.24 -10.31
C GLY A 99 -14.52 -12.67 -11.05
N LYS A 100 -15.49 -11.75 -11.16
CA LYS A 100 -16.80 -12.01 -11.80
C LYS A 100 -16.74 -12.02 -13.32
N CYS A 101 -15.70 -11.45 -13.92
CA CYS A 101 -15.52 -11.37 -15.37
C CYS A 101 -14.04 -11.48 -15.76
N LEU A 102 -13.79 -11.86 -17.02
CA LEU A 102 -12.43 -12.01 -17.55
C LEU A 102 -11.65 -10.69 -17.52
N ALA A 103 -12.29 -9.57 -17.83
CA ALA A 103 -11.64 -8.26 -17.81
C ALA A 103 -11.12 -7.88 -16.41
N GLY A 104 -11.92 -8.13 -15.36
CA GLY A 104 -11.51 -7.89 -13.98
C GLY A 104 -10.34 -8.77 -13.52
N LYS A 105 -10.27 -10.00 -14.03
CA LYS A 105 -9.12 -10.89 -13.81
C LYS A 105 -7.88 -10.40 -14.57
N ALA A 106 -8.06 -9.94 -15.81
CA ALA A 106 -6.98 -9.40 -16.62
C ALA A 106 -6.35 -8.14 -15.98
N PHE A 107 -7.15 -7.26 -15.35
CA PHE A 107 -6.60 -6.13 -14.59
C PHE A 107 -5.69 -6.60 -13.45
N GLN A 108 -6.08 -7.63 -12.70
CA GLN A 108 -5.26 -8.17 -11.62
C GLN A 108 -3.93 -8.73 -12.16
N VAL A 109 -3.95 -9.47 -13.29
CA VAL A 109 -2.73 -9.93 -13.97
C VAL A 109 -1.80 -8.74 -14.29
N MET A 110 -2.35 -7.66 -14.83
CA MET A 110 -1.55 -6.50 -15.24
C MET A 110 -1.00 -5.72 -14.04
N ILE A 111 -1.76 -5.63 -12.94
CA ILE A 111 -1.29 -5.04 -11.68
C ILE A 111 -0.12 -5.85 -11.13
N ASP A 112 -0.28 -7.17 -11.01
CA ASP A 112 0.78 -8.05 -10.52
C ASP A 112 2.03 -8.01 -11.40
N ASN A 113 1.86 -7.97 -12.73
CA ASN A 113 2.98 -7.83 -13.65
C ASN A 113 3.73 -6.51 -13.46
N ASN A 114 3.03 -5.39 -13.23
CA ASN A 114 3.67 -4.10 -12.96
C ASN A 114 4.39 -4.04 -11.60
N LEU A 115 4.03 -4.93 -10.67
CA LEU A 115 4.61 -5.06 -9.33
C LEU A 115 5.57 -6.26 -9.21
N ASP A 116 5.83 -6.95 -10.32
CA ASP A 116 6.76 -8.07 -10.36
C ASP A 116 8.17 -7.60 -10.01
N PHE A 117 8.89 -8.36 -9.20
CA PHE A 117 10.24 -8.05 -8.75
C PHE A 117 11.26 -8.07 -9.90
N GLU A 118 10.93 -8.73 -11.01
CA GLU A 118 11.76 -8.76 -12.22
C GLU A 118 11.40 -7.62 -13.20
N VAL A 119 10.27 -6.94 -13.00
CA VAL A 119 9.76 -5.89 -13.90
C VAL A 119 9.84 -4.50 -13.24
N ALA A 120 9.40 -4.39 -12.00
CA ALA A 120 9.29 -3.14 -11.28
C ALA A 120 10.67 -2.62 -10.84
N LEU A 121 10.88 -1.32 -11.01
CA LEU A 121 12.09 -0.66 -10.54
C LEU A 121 12.22 -0.69 -9.01
N TYR A 122 11.12 -0.42 -8.29
CA TYR A 122 11.03 -0.49 -6.82
C TYR A 122 9.75 -1.24 -6.42
N PRO A 123 9.79 -2.59 -6.41
CA PRO A 123 8.57 -3.40 -6.24
C PRO A 123 7.90 -3.17 -4.88
N TYR A 124 8.68 -2.87 -3.83
CA TYR A 124 8.12 -2.56 -2.50
C TYR A 124 7.43 -1.19 -2.43
N GLU A 125 7.82 -0.25 -3.29
CA GLU A 125 7.31 1.13 -3.32
C GLU A 125 6.29 1.37 -4.44
N LEU A 126 5.79 0.29 -5.06
CA LEU A 126 4.79 0.30 -6.12
C LEU A 126 5.25 1.04 -7.40
N VAL A 127 6.57 1.22 -7.61
CA VAL A 127 7.13 1.96 -8.75
C VAL A 127 7.59 0.99 -9.83
N THR A 128 7.00 1.08 -11.01
CA THR A 128 7.39 0.24 -12.15
C THR A 128 8.50 0.87 -12.98
N TYR A 129 8.42 2.18 -13.29
CA TYR A 129 9.40 2.87 -14.13
C TYR A 129 9.54 4.36 -13.80
N GLY A 130 10.60 4.98 -14.32
CA GLY A 130 10.78 6.44 -14.28
C GLY A 130 10.93 7.03 -12.87
N GLU A 131 11.41 6.24 -11.90
CA GLU A 131 11.62 6.58 -10.48
C GLU A 131 10.34 6.93 -9.69
N THR A 132 9.28 7.40 -10.36
CA THR A 132 8.04 7.94 -9.79
C THR A 132 6.78 7.34 -10.40
N GLY A 133 6.89 6.54 -11.48
CA GLY A 133 5.76 5.91 -12.15
C GLY A 133 5.17 4.78 -11.30
N GLN A 134 4.18 5.13 -10.47
CA GLN A 134 3.57 4.22 -9.51
C GLN A 134 2.30 3.55 -10.03
N VAL A 135 2.07 2.31 -9.60
CA VAL A 135 0.83 1.56 -9.86
C VAL A 135 -0.30 2.04 -8.95
N CYS A 136 -0.01 2.17 -7.65
CA CYS A 136 -0.92 2.64 -6.62
C CYS A 136 -0.21 3.65 -5.72
N GLN A 137 -0.97 4.43 -4.94
CA GLN A 137 -0.39 5.39 -4.01
C GLN A 137 0.34 4.71 -2.85
N ASN A 138 -0.27 3.65 -2.30
CA ASN A 138 0.22 2.84 -1.18
C ASN A 138 -0.42 1.44 -1.27
N TRP A 139 -0.11 0.56 -0.32
CA TRP A 139 -0.60 -0.83 -0.28
C TRP A 139 -1.98 -1.01 0.37
N LEU A 140 -2.66 0.09 0.75
CA LEU A 140 -4.01 0.06 1.35
C LEU A 140 -5.12 -0.04 0.32
#